data_AF-E6KK99-F1
#
_entry.id   AF-E6KK99-F1
#
_cell.length_a   1.000
_cell.length_b   1.000
_cell.length_c   1.000
_cell.angle_alpha   90.00
_cell.angle_beta   90.00
_cell.angle_gamma   90.00
#
_symmetry.space_group_name_H-M   'P 1'
#
loop_
_entity.id
_entity.type
_entity.pdbx_description
1 polymer ?
#
loop_
_entity_poly.entity_id
_entity_poly.type
_entity_poly.pdbx_seq_one_letter_code
_entity_poly.pdbx_strand_id
1 'polypeptide(L)'
;MQKTVEKILFRVAGVTNYKKAVKQACNDIAEDNDIPEYSRYYGDLTTQEIREELEEIGGQIFKYQDLSTTEVELVPEPTNKYDSNAIKVLIFDNFVGYIPGKIAKNIRHYFDDDKYIFISEAEIKGGPYKEWDEYEEKVVTNNDLDVGFEIYLTIVDSSQKEVIQSESSEIIDDNIFNKEVTKTESIETKTTEAEHIEQNIVSDSFADIVNEINLSETSPKTKLPANKIIFSALYIFLVFFGVVGIPIAPFLAVPLTAWSLYKLYKLFRK
;
A
#
# COMPACT_ATOMS: atom_id res chain seq x y z
N MET A 1 7.46 -29.00 -10.27
CA MET A 1 6.89 -27.77 -9.67
C MET A 1 5.57 -28.10 -9.01
N GLN A 2 5.14 -27.34 -7.99
CA GLN A 2 3.80 -27.48 -7.43
C GLN A 2 2.77 -26.95 -8.45
N LYS A 3 1.55 -27.50 -8.46
CA LYS A 3 0.55 -27.10 -9.46
C LYS A 3 -0.14 -25.80 -9.04
N THR A 4 -0.13 -24.78 -9.90
CA THR A 4 -0.97 -23.60 -9.71
C THR A 4 -2.45 -23.96 -9.89
N VAL A 5 -3.27 -23.63 -8.90
CA VAL A 5 -4.72 -23.87 -8.94
C VAL A 5 -5.47 -22.59 -9.30
N GLU A 6 -5.03 -21.46 -8.76
CA GLU A 6 -5.71 -20.18 -8.98
C GLU A 6 -4.72 -19.01 -8.99
N LYS A 7 -5.01 -18.01 -9.82
CA LYS A 7 -4.31 -16.72 -9.85
C LYS A 7 -5.35 -15.60 -9.81
N ILE A 8 -5.17 -14.66 -8.89
CA ILE A 8 -6.16 -13.62 -8.61
C ILE A 8 -5.44 -12.29 -8.46
N LEU A 9 -5.99 -11.26 -9.07
CA LEU A 9 -5.58 -9.88 -8.88
C LEU A 9 -6.72 -9.12 -8.19
N PHE A 10 -6.42 -8.41 -7.10
CA PHE A 10 -7.45 -7.61 -6.43
C PHE A 10 -6.90 -6.40 -5.67
N ARG A 11 -7.70 -5.35 -5.60
CA ARG A 11 -7.44 -4.21 -4.72
C ARG A 11 -7.96 -4.48 -3.31
N VAL A 12 -7.14 -4.23 -2.30
CA VAL A 12 -7.52 -4.40 -0.88
C VAL A 12 -8.71 -3.51 -0.55
N ALA A 13 -9.73 -4.09 0.08
CA ALA A 13 -10.94 -3.42 0.47
C ALA A 13 -10.79 -2.73 1.84
N GLY A 14 -11.35 -1.53 1.96
CA GLY A 14 -11.44 -0.82 3.24
C GLY A 14 -10.17 -0.09 3.68
N VAL A 15 -9.15 0.03 2.83
CA VAL A 15 -7.87 0.72 3.13
C VAL A 15 -8.05 2.12 3.72
N THR A 16 -9.07 2.87 3.27
CA THR A 16 -9.36 4.22 3.76
C THR A 16 -9.79 4.27 5.23
N ASN A 17 -10.24 3.14 5.80
CA ASN A 17 -10.58 3.02 7.22
C ASN A 17 -9.36 2.78 8.12
N TYR A 18 -8.20 2.44 7.53
CA TYR A 18 -6.99 2.01 8.26
C TYR A 18 -5.77 2.88 7.94
N LYS A 19 -5.97 4.19 7.71
CA LYS A 19 -4.93 5.12 7.23
C LYS A 19 -3.59 5.05 7.97
N LYS A 20 -3.60 4.85 9.29
CA LYS A 20 -2.36 4.73 10.09
C LYS A 20 -1.58 3.46 9.74
N ALA A 21 -2.25 2.31 9.71
CA ALA A 21 -1.63 1.03 9.37
C ALA A 21 -1.21 0.98 7.89
N VAL A 22 -2.03 1.53 6.98
CA VAL A 22 -1.68 1.68 5.56
C VAL A 22 -0.40 2.50 5.39
N LYS A 23 -0.29 3.65 6.10
CA LYS A 23 0.93 4.46 6.03
C LYS A 23 2.15 3.72 6.58
N GLN A 24 1.99 2.98 7.67
CA GLN A 24 3.07 2.18 8.26
C GLN A 24 3.53 1.10 7.27
N ALA A 25 2.61 0.33 6.69
CA ALA A 25 2.92 -0.67 5.68
C ALA A 25 3.67 -0.07 4.48
N CYS A 26 3.30 1.13 4.00
CA CYS A 26 4.06 1.80 2.93
C CYS A 26 5.50 2.15 3.33
N ASN A 27 5.72 2.55 4.58
CA ASN A 27 7.06 2.83 5.08
C ASN A 27 7.88 1.54 5.20
N ASP A 28 7.29 0.46 5.71
CA ASP A 28 7.95 -0.84 5.89
C ASP A 28 8.32 -1.46 4.53
N ILE A 29 7.41 -1.39 3.53
CA ILE A 29 7.71 -1.80 2.14
C ILE A 29 8.90 -1.02 1.59
N ALA A 30 8.94 0.29 1.82
CA ALA A 30 9.99 1.10 1.24
C ALA A 30 11.35 0.81 1.89
N GLU A 31 11.39 0.52 3.20
CA GLU A 31 12.57 0.04 3.90
C GLU A 31 13.05 -1.33 3.36
N ASP A 32 12.12 -2.25 3.11
CA ASP A 32 12.38 -3.57 2.48
C ASP A 32 12.95 -3.45 1.05
N ASN A 33 12.61 -2.37 0.34
CA ASN A 33 13.15 -2.05 -0.99
C ASN A 33 14.46 -1.23 -0.94
N ASP A 34 15.14 -1.16 0.21
CA ASP A 34 16.35 -0.37 0.45
C ASP A 34 16.19 1.14 0.19
N ILE A 35 14.96 1.65 0.22
CA ILE A 35 14.69 3.07 0.06
C ILE A 35 14.46 3.67 1.46
N PRO A 36 15.37 4.50 1.96
CA PRO A 36 15.27 5.01 3.32
C PRO A 36 14.24 6.13 3.41
N GLU A 37 13.59 6.28 4.56
CA GLU A 37 12.54 7.30 4.79
C GLU A 37 13.01 8.74 4.50
N TYR A 38 14.31 9.03 4.67
CA TYR A 38 14.87 10.36 4.40
C TYR A 38 14.89 10.74 2.91
N SER A 39 14.78 9.78 1.99
CA SER A 39 14.65 10.03 0.54
C SER A 39 13.32 10.71 0.20
N ARG A 40 12.36 10.70 1.14
CA ARG A 40 10.99 11.26 1.00
C ARG A 40 10.15 10.63 -0.13
N TYR A 41 10.64 9.51 -0.69
CA TYR A 41 10.06 8.58 -1.67
C TYR A 41 9.49 9.21 -2.96
N TYR A 42 10.19 9.00 -4.08
CA TYR A 42 9.76 9.25 -5.48
C TYR A 42 10.77 8.49 -6.37
N GLY A 43 10.93 7.18 -6.15
CA GLY A 43 11.96 6.38 -6.84
C GLY A 43 13.41 6.80 -6.57
N ASP A 44 13.70 7.35 -5.39
CA ASP A 44 15.00 7.95 -5.01
C ASP A 44 15.52 9.07 -5.94
N LEU A 45 14.63 9.65 -6.77
CA LEU A 45 14.97 10.73 -7.67
C LEU A 45 15.25 12.03 -6.90
N THR A 46 16.29 12.74 -7.32
CA THR A 46 16.57 14.09 -6.86
C THR A 46 15.48 15.07 -7.31
N THR A 47 15.42 16.24 -6.68
CA THR A 47 14.48 17.30 -7.09
C THR A 47 14.73 17.77 -8.53
N GLN A 48 15.98 17.69 -9.01
CA GLN A 48 16.32 18.05 -10.38
C GLN A 48 15.81 16.99 -11.36
N GLU A 49 16.07 15.70 -11.10
CA GLU A 49 15.60 14.61 -11.96
C GLU A 49 14.07 14.57 -12.05
N ILE A 50 13.36 14.73 -10.92
CA ILE A 50 11.90 14.85 -10.91
C ILE A 50 11.42 16.00 -11.78
N ARG A 51 12.14 17.13 -11.77
CA ARG A 51 11.78 18.29 -12.59
C ARG A 51 11.96 17.96 -14.07
N GLU A 52 13.13 17.47 -14.44
CA GLU A 52 13.48 17.16 -15.83
C GLU A 52 12.51 16.14 -16.42
N GLU A 53 12.22 15.05 -15.70
CA GLU A 53 11.28 14.01 -16.14
C GLU A 53 9.86 14.57 -16.34
N LEU A 54 9.35 15.34 -15.37
CA LEU A 54 8.01 15.91 -15.46
C LEU A 54 7.90 17.04 -16.50
N GLU A 55 8.98 17.79 -16.74
CA GLU A 55 9.01 18.88 -17.73
C GLU A 55 9.10 18.32 -19.16
N GLU A 56 9.90 17.27 -19.38
CA GLU A 56 10.12 16.69 -20.71
C GLU A 56 9.06 15.65 -21.11
N ILE A 57 8.68 14.77 -20.19
CA ILE A 57 7.79 13.63 -20.44
C ILE A 57 6.36 13.95 -19.99
N GLY A 58 6.20 14.76 -18.95
CA GLY A 58 4.91 15.03 -18.33
C GLY A 58 4.44 13.88 -17.42
N GLY A 59 3.17 13.92 -17.03
CA GLY A 59 2.56 12.89 -16.20
C GLY A 59 2.75 13.12 -14.70
N GLN A 60 2.81 12.02 -13.94
CA GLN A 60 2.81 12.02 -12.48
C GLN A 60 3.86 11.05 -11.95
N ILE A 61 4.70 11.52 -11.05
CA ILE A 61 5.63 10.67 -10.30
C ILE A 61 5.03 10.44 -8.92
N PHE A 62 4.64 9.20 -8.64
CA PHE A 62 4.03 8.85 -7.36
C PHE A 62 5.09 8.66 -6.28
N LYS A 63 4.73 9.03 -5.05
CA LYS A 63 5.59 8.89 -3.88
C LYS A 63 6.05 7.45 -3.70
N TYR A 64 5.12 6.51 -3.83
CA TYR A 64 5.35 5.07 -3.64
C TYR A 64 5.44 4.31 -4.97
N GLN A 65 5.90 4.98 -6.04
CA GLN A 65 6.01 4.37 -7.36
C GLN A 65 6.98 3.19 -7.32
N ASP A 66 6.62 2.11 -8.03
CA ASP A 66 7.41 0.89 -8.20
C ASP A 66 7.81 0.19 -6.89
N LEU A 67 7.03 0.39 -5.82
CA LEU A 67 7.21 -0.29 -4.54
C LEU A 67 6.28 -1.49 -4.41
N SER A 68 6.87 -2.67 -4.23
CA SER A 68 6.15 -3.90 -3.92
C SER A 68 6.84 -4.71 -2.82
N THR A 69 6.13 -5.68 -2.26
CA THR A 69 6.69 -6.65 -1.30
C THR A 69 5.99 -8.00 -1.42
N THR A 70 6.68 -9.06 -1.00
CA THR A 70 6.09 -10.39 -0.81
C THR A 70 5.63 -10.65 0.62
N GLU A 71 5.92 -9.74 1.56
CA GLU A 71 5.55 -9.86 2.98
C GLU A 71 4.07 -9.53 3.21
N VAL A 72 3.23 -10.45 2.76
CA VAL A 72 1.76 -10.36 2.81
C VAL A 72 1.19 -11.59 3.50
N GLU A 73 0.47 -11.38 4.60
CA GLU A 73 -0.24 -12.44 5.32
C GLU A 73 -1.76 -12.31 5.12
N LEU A 74 -2.41 -13.45 4.88
CA LEU A 74 -3.85 -13.55 4.72
C LEU A 74 -4.43 -14.35 5.88
N VAL A 75 -5.26 -13.72 6.72
CA VAL A 75 -5.78 -14.34 7.95
C VAL A 75 -7.31 -14.45 7.88
N PRO A 76 -7.89 -15.68 7.83
CA PRO A 76 -9.33 -15.85 7.82
C PRO A 76 -9.96 -15.47 9.17
N GLU A 77 -11.12 -14.82 9.13
CA GLU A 77 -11.91 -14.44 10.30
C GLU A 77 -13.32 -15.06 10.27
N PRO A 78 -13.47 -16.36 10.57
CA PRO A 78 -14.76 -17.05 10.49
C PRO A 78 -15.82 -16.46 11.45
N THR A 79 -15.39 -15.77 12.51
CA THR A 79 -16.25 -15.12 13.51
C THR A 79 -16.49 -13.63 13.24
N ASN A 80 -16.09 -13.10 12.07
CA ASN A 80 -16.33 -11.71 11.73
C ASN A 80 -17.83 -11.43 11.64
N LYS A 81 -18.27 -10.35 12.30
CA LYS A 81 -19.70 -10.01 12.46
C LYS A 81 -20.42 -9.62 11.16
N TYR A 82 -19.68 -9.29 10.09
CA TYR A 82 -20.25 -8.81 8.82
C TYR A 82 -20.19 -9.86 7.71
N ASP A 83 -19.11 -10.65 7.66
CA ASP A 83 -18.91 -11.69 6.64
C ASP A 83 -18.09 -12.84 7.24
N SER A 84 -18.67 -14.03 7.36
CA SER A 84 -17.98 -15.22 7.88
C SER A 84 -16.86 -15.72 6.96
N ASN A 85 -16.76 -15.21 5.73
CA ASN A 85 -15.67 -15.50 4.80
C ASN A 85 -14.61 -14.39 4.80
N ALA A 86 -14.70 -13.39 5.67
CA ALA A 86 -13.73 -12.30 5.72
C ALA A 86 -12.31 -12.85 5.88
N ILE A 87 -11.38 -12.31 5.09
CA ILE A 87 -9.95 -12.60 5.16
C ILE A 87 -9.23 -11.26 5.30
N LYS A 88 -8.58 -11.07 6.44
CA LYS A 88 -7.73 -9.91 6.71
C LYS A 88 -6.48 -9.98 5.86
N VAL A 89 -6.01 -8.81 5.43
CA VAL A 89 -4.74 -8.62 4.74
C VAL A 89 -3.82 -7.88 5.71
N LEU A 90 -2.71 -8.51 6.06
CA LEU A 90 -1.61 -7.90 6.79
C LEU A 90 -0.44 -7.71 5.82
N ILE A 91 0.25 -6.57 5.92
CA ILE A 91 1.50 -6.31 5.20
C ILE A 91 2.51 -5.86 6.26
N PHE A 92 3.60 -6.61 6.45
CA PHE A 92 4.49 -6.44 7.60
C PHE A 92 3.71 -6.34 8.93
N ASP A 93 2.82 -7.29 9.20
CA ASP A 93 1.91 -7.32 10.37
C ASP A 93 0.91 -6.15 10.49
N ASN A 94 0.96 -5.15 9.58
CA ASN A 94 0.03 -4.04 9.59
C ASN A 94 -1.29 -4.46 8.96
N PHE A 95 -2.39 -4.36 9.72
CA PHE A 95 -3.73 -4.59 9.19
C PHE A 95 -4.18 -3.46 8.25
N VAL A 96 -4.07 -3.70 6.94
CA VAL A 96 -4.34 -2.70 5.90
C VAL A 96 -5.76 -2.80 5.33
N GLY A 97 -6.46 -3.91 5.54
CA GLY A 97 -7.84 -4.09 5.09
C GLY A 97 -8.19 -5.55 4.84
N TYR A 98 -9.18 -5.79 3.98
CA TYR A 98 -9.69 -7.13 3.70
C TYR A 98 -9.57 -7.48 2.21
N ILE A 99 -9.56 -8.77 1.90
CA ILE A 99 -9.87 -9.25 0.56
C ILE A 99 -11.32 -8.85 0.22
N PRO A 100 -11.62 -8.37 -1.00
CA PRO A 100 -13.01 -8.10 -1.41
C PRO A 100 -13.91 -9.33 -1.18
N GLY A 101 -15.06 -9.15 -0.54
CA GLY A 101 -15.88 -10.27 -0.05
C GLY A 101 -16.27 -11.30 -1.11
N LYS A 102 -16.47 -10.90 -2.37
CA LYS A 102 -16.73 -11.85 -3.48
C LYS A 102 -15.55 -12.79 -3.71
N ILE A 103 -14.33 -12.27 -3.65
CA ILE A 103 -13.10 -13.04 -3.83
C ILE A 103 -12.87 -13.90 -2.59
N ALA A 104 -13.02 -13.31 -1.39
CA ALA A 104 -12.85 -14.03 -0.13
C ALA A 104 -13.76 -15.27 -0.05
N LYS A 105 -15.04 -15.13 -0.43
CA LYS A 105 -15.98 -16.25 -0.54
C LYS A 105 -15.53 -17.35 -1.51
N ASN A 106 -14.89 -16.98 -2.61
CA ASN A 106 -14.41 -17.95 -3.59
C ASN A 106 -13.21 -18.74 -3.07
N ILE A 107 -12.28 -18.11 -2.36
CA ILE A 107 -11.02 -18.74 -1.96
C ILE A 107 -11.00 -19.28 -0.52
N ARG A 108 -12.02 -18.99 0.29
CA ARG A 108 -12.04 -19.35 1.72
C ARG A 108 -11.79 -20.83 1.99
N HIS A 109 -12.26 -21.70 1.10
CA HIS A 109 -12.14 -23.15 1.23
C HIS A 109 -10.69 -23.65 1.11
N TYR A 110 -9.78 -22.90 0.47
CA TYR A 110 -8.36 -23.27 0.39
C TYR A 110 -7.64 -23.13 1.74
N PHE A 111 -8.16 -22.31 2.67
CA PHE A 111 -7.60 -22.16 4.01
C PHE A 111 -7.93 -23.34 4.95
N ASP A 112 -8.79 -24.26 4.52
CA ASP A 112 -9.20 -25.40 5.35
C ASP A 112 -8.30 -26.63 5.15
N ASP A 113 -7.32 -26.56 4.25
CA ASP A 113 -6.40 -27.66 3.90
C ASP A 113 -4.98 -27.13 3.68
N ASP A 114 -4.05 -27.54 4.54
CA ASP A 114 -2.64 -27.08 4.56
C ASP A 114 -1.85 -27.45 3.29
N LYS A 115 -2.40 -28.29 2.40
CA LYS A 115 -1.75 -28.54 1.11
C LYS A 115 -1.75 -27.32 0.20
N TYR A 116 -2.66 -26.38 0.41
CA TYR A 116 -2.74 -25.15 -0.38
C TYR A 116 -1.81 -24.09 0.21
N ILE A 117 -0.93 -23.56 -0.63
CA ILE A 117 0.00 -22.49 -0.26
C ILE A 117 -0.40 -21.22 -0.99
N PHE A 118 -0.44 -20.11 -0.24
CA PHE A 118 -0.75 -18.78 -0.73
C PHE A 118 0.54 -18.01 -0.95
N ILE A 119 0.81 -17.64 -2.20
CA ILE A 119 1.96 -16.83 -2.59
C ILE A 119 1.40 -15.49 -3.03
N SER A 120 1.76 -14.43 -2.32
CA SER A 120 1.18 -13.10 -2.53
C SER A 120 2.28 -12.06 -2.75
N GLU A 121 2.01 -11.12 -3.64
CA GLU A 121 2.79 -9.90 -3.82
C GLU A 121 1.85 -8.70 -3.69
N ALA A 122 2.23 -7.70 -2.91
CA ALA A 122 1.51 -6.45 -2.77
C ALA A 122 2.25 -5.32 -3.47
N GLU A 123 1.55 -4.59 -4.34
CA GLU A 123 2.05 -3.36 -4.95
C GLU A 123 1.29 -2.15 -4.37
N ILE A 124 2.02 -1.08 -4.05
CA ILE A 124 1.40 0.16 -3.58
C ILE A 124 0.77 0.89 -4.78
N LYS A 125 -0.49 1.31 -4.64
CA LYS A 125 -1.22 2.08 -5.65
C LYS A 125 -1.70 3.42 -5.10
N GLY A 126 -1.47 4.49 -5.87
CA GLY A 126 -1.91 5.84 -5.54
C GLY A 126 -1.03 6.52 -4.50
N GLY A 127 -1.63 7.40 -3.68
CA GLY A 127 -0.90 8.25 -2.75
C GLY A 127 -0.39 9.55 -3.35
N PRO A 128 0.40 10.32 -2.57
CA PRO A 128 0.92 11.61 -3.00
C PRO A 128 1.72 11.49 -4.29
N TYR A 129 1.63 12.48 -5.17
CA TYR A 129 2.42 12.52 -6.40
C TYR A 129 2.93 13.93 -6.69
N LYS A 130 3.88 14.04 -7.61
CA LYS A 130 4.36 15.28 -8.20
C LYS A 130 4.00 15.35 -9.68
N GLU A 131 3.66 16.54 -10.17
CA GLU A 131 3.36 16.80 -11.57
C GLU A 131 3.91 18.17 -11.99
N TRP A 132 4.06 18.37 -13.30
CA TRP A 132 4.46 19.65 -13.87
C TRP A 132 3.24 20.59 -14.00
N ASP A 133 3.35 21.79 -13.44
CA ASP A 133 2.39 22.87 -13.69
C ASP A 133 2.89 23.71 -14.87
N GLU A 134 2.28 23.51 -16.04
CA GLU A 134 2.64 24.23 -17.28
C GLU A 134 2.48 25.75 -17.16
N TYR A 135 1.57 26.25 -16.32
CA TYR A 135 1.33 27.68 -16.18
C TYR A 135 2.35 28.37 -15.28
N GLU A 136 2.78 27.66 -14.25
CA GLU A 136 3.70 28.16 -13.23
C GLU A 136 5.15 27.70 -13.47
N GLU A 137 5.38 26.89 -14.52
CA GLU A 137 6.67 26.32 -14.94
C GLU A 137 7.46 25.69 -13.79
N LYS A 138 6.75 24.91 -12.98
CA LYS A 138 7.30 24.29 -11.76
C LYS A 138 6.65 22.96 -11.42
N VAL A 139 7.38 22.16 -10.65
CA VAL A 139 6.85 20.95 -10.03
C VAL A 139 5.92 21.32 -8.87
N VAL A 140 4.70 20.80 -8.90
CA VAL A 140 3.73 20.91 -7.81
C VAL A 140 3.57 19.54 -7.13
N THR A 141 3.28 19.56 -5.82
CA THR A 141 3.09 18.33 -5.04
C THR A 141 1.63 18.22 -4.61
N ASN A 142 1.01 17.09 -4.94
CA ASN A 142 -0.33 16.74 -4.50
C ASN A 142 -0.25 15.74 -3.34
N ASN A 143 -0.75 16.13 -2.17
CA ASN A 143 -0.59 15.38 -0.92
C ASN A 143 -1.84 14.60 -0.49
N ASP A 144 -3.01 14.86 -1.08
CA ASP A 144 -4.30 14.34 -0.58
C ASP A 144 -4.90 13.32 -1.54
N LEU A 145 -4.32 12.12 -1.54
CA LEU A 145 -4.72 11.03 -2.40
C LEU A 145 -4.70 9.73 -1.60
N ASP A 146 -5.75 8.94 -1.75
CA ASP A 146 -5.88 7.69 -1.03
C ASP A 146 -4.84 6.69 -1.56
N VAL A 147 -4.05 6.15 -0.64
CA VAL A 147 -3.15 5.02 -0.88
C VAL A 147 -3.95 3.73 -0.73
N GLY A 148 -3.67 2.75 -1.60
CA GLY A 148 -4.15 1.39 -1.43
C GLY A 148 -3.11 0.39 -1.90
N PHE A 149 -3.50 -0.89 -1.87
CA PHE A 149 -2.67 -2.00 -2.28
C PHE A 149 -3.40 -2.83 -3.32
N GLU A 150 -2.69 -3.25 -4.35
CA GLU A 150 -3.11 -4.26 -5.29
C GLU A 150 -2.33 -5.55 -4.99
N ILE A 151 -3.05 -6.66 -4.80
CA ILE A 151 -2.47 -7.95 -4.43
C ILE A 151 -2.54 -8.90 -5.63
N TYR A 152 -1.39 -9.44 -6.00
CA TYR A 152 -1.26 -10.58 -6.89
C TYR A 152 -1.16 -11.85 -6.05
N LEU A 153 -2.24 -12.63 -6.00
CA LEU A 153 -2.31 -13.87 -5.23
C LEU A 153 -2.24 -15.08 -6.17
N THR A 154 -1.34 -16.00 -5.88
CA THR A 154 -1.27 -17.33 -6.49
C THR A 154 -1.52 -18.39 -5.43
N ILE A 155 -2.45 -19.30 -5.69
CA ILE A 155 -2.72 -20.46 -4.83
C ILE A 155 -2.18 -21.70 -5.53
N VAL A 156 -1.29 -22.42 -4.85
CA VAL A 156 -0.68 -23.65 -5.36
C VAL A 156 -1.10 -24.85 -4.52
N ASP A 157 -1.32 -25.99 -5.16
CA ASP A 157 -1.51 -27.27 -4.49
C ASP A 157 -0.15 -27.99 -4.39
N SER A 158 0.39 -28.03 -3.17
CA SER A 158 1.70 -28.62 -2.88
C SER A 158 1.71 -30.15 -3.02
N SER A 159 0.54 -30.81 -3.00
CA SER A 159 0.42 -32.27 -3.15
C SER A 159 0.56 -32.73 -4.60
N GLN A 160 0.33 -31.82 -5.56
CA GLN A 160 0.38 -32.12 -6.99
C GLN A 160 1.69 -31.62 -7.60
N LYS A 161 2.40 -32.51 -8.31
CA LYS A 161 3.52 -32.12 -9.17
C LYS A 161 2.98 -31.76 -10.56
N GLU A 162 3.35 -30.58 -11.04
CA GLU A 162 3.10 -30.12 -12.40
C GLU A 162 3.77 -31.07 -13.39
N VAL A 163 2.96 -31.74 -14.22
CA VAL A 163 3.43 -32.56 -15.33
C VAL A 163 3.66 -31.63 -16.51
N ILE A 164 4.92 -31.35 -16.80
CA ILE A 164 5.30 -30.66 -18.03
C ILE A 164 5.12 -31.69 -19.15
N GLN A 165 4.02 -31.57 -19.92
CA GLN A 165 3.90 -32.25 -21.20
C GLN A 165 4.77 -31.46 -22.20
N SER A 166 6.02 -31.89 -22.33
CA SER A 166 6.79 -31.61 -23.54
C SER A 166 6.10 -32.38 -24.68
N GLU A 167 5.32 -31.69 -25.50
CA GLU A 167 4.97 -32.20 -26.83
C GLU A 167 6.26 -32.22 -27.67
N SER A 168 7.12 -33.20 -27.41
CA SER A 168 8.15 -33.62 -28.36
C SER A 168 7.47 -34.55 -29.34
N SER A 169 7.27 -34.07 -30.57
CA SER A 169 6.85 -34.86 -31.71
C SER A 169 7.74 -36.09 -31.83
N GLU A 170 7.13 -37.27 -31.76
CA GLU A 170 7.79 -38.53 -32.11
C GLU A 170 8.28 -38.45 -33.57
N ILE A 171 9.58 -38.57 -33.76
CA ILE A 171 10.11 -39.22 -34.96
C ILE A 171 10.71 -40.53 -34.48
N ILE A 172 9.98 -41.59 -34.77
CA ILE A 172 10.44 -42.98 -34.70
C ILE A 172 11.55 -43.12 -35.74
N ASP A 173 12.72 -43.60 -35.33
CA ASP A 173 13.53 -44.45 -36.20
C ASP A 173 14.31 -45.45 -35.35
N ASP A 174 14.03 -46.72 -35.63
CA ASP A 174 14.66 -47.91 -35.07
C ASP A 174 16.15 -47.96 -35.45
N ASN A 175 17.02 -48.33 -34.50
CA ASN A 175 18.03 -49.38 -34.69
C ASN A 175 18.99 -49.57 -33.50
N ILE A 176 18.84 -50.72 -32.83
CA ILE A 176 19.86 -51.77 -32.64
C ILE A 176 21.13 -51.50 -31.78
N PHE A 177 21.27 -52.41 -30.79
CA PHE A 177 22.46 -53.09 -30.23
C PHE A 177 22.85 -52.82 -28.77
N ASN A 178 22.73 -53.91 -28.00
CA ASN A 178 23.26 -54.20 -26.68
C ASN A 178 24.74 -53.77 -26.51
N LYS A 179 25.12 -53.34 -25.29
CA LYS A 179 26.16 -54.01 -24.45
C LYS A 179 26.40 -53.26 -23.12
N GLU A 180 26.03 -53.93 -22.03
CA GLU A 180 26.75 -54.13 -20.78
C GLU A 180 27.82 -53.12 -20.26
N VAL A 181 27.62 -52.74 -18.98
CA VAL A 181 28.52 -52.98 -17.83
C VAL A 181 29.42 -51.84 -17.30
N THR A 182 29.23 -51.61 -15.97
CA THR A 182 30.14 -51.03 -14.94
C THR A 182 30.45 -49.53 -15.00
N LYS A 183 30.63 -48.79 -13.90
CA LYS A 183 31.05 -49.12 -12.51
C LYS A 183 30.76 -47.88 -11.61
N THR A 184 30.49 -48.12 -10.32
CA THR A 184 30.99 -47.45 -9.07
C THR A 184 31.53 -46.01 -9.15
N GLU A 185 31.39 -45.13 -8.15
CA GLU A 185 31.21 -45.32 -6.71
C GLU A 185 30.87 -43.98 -6.04
N SER A 186 30.27 -44.10 -4.85
CA SER A 186 30.18 -43.17 -3.74
C SER A 186 31.46 -42.40 -3.38
N ILE A 187 31.31 -41.19 -2.83
CA ILE A 187 32.13 -40.72 -1.72
C ILE A 187 31.23 -40.04 -0.68
N GLU A 188 31.33 -40.56 0.55
CA GLU A 188 30.74 -40.09 1.80
C GLU A 188 31.88 -39.68 2.75
N THR A 189 31.51 -39.02 3.85
CA THR A 189 32.24 -38.81 5.14
C THR A 189 33.12 -37.55 5.27
N LYS A 190 33.24 -36.82 6.40
CA LYS A 190 32.97 -36.99 7.86
C LYS A 190 32.76 -35.58 8.49
N THR A 191 31.85 -35.33 9.45
CA THR A 191 31.83 -35.54 10.93
C THR A 191 32.79 -34.68 11.78
N THR A 192 32.26 -33.84 12.70
CA THR A 192 32.68 -33.58 14.12
C THR A 192 31.63 -32.64 14.78
N GLU A 193 30.79 -33.04 15.76
CA GLU A 193 30.88 -32.85 17.25
C GLU A 193 31.28 -31.40 17.69
N ALA A 194 30.75 -30.71 18.70
CA ALA A 194 29.67 -30.86 19.70
C ALA A 194 29.53 -29.48 20.42
N GLU A 195 28.37 -29.12 20.99
CA GLU A 195 28.21 -28.66 22.40
C GLU A 195 26.77 -28.21 22.75
N HIS A 196 26.38 -28.60 23.96
CA HIS A 196 25.12 -28.42 24.66
C HIS A 196 25.24 -27.21 25.59
N ILE A 197 24.31 -26.25 25.58
CA ILE A 197 23.95 -25.43 26.75
C ILE A 197 22.44 -25.14 26.72
N GLU A 198 21.70 -25.79 27.62
CA GLU A 198 20.37 -25.34 28.09
C GLU A 198 20.55 -24.59 29.41
N GLN A 199 19.90 -23.44 29.57
CA GLN A 199 19.28 -23.03 30.85
C GLN A 199 18.02 -22.18 30.61
N ASN A 200 16.89 -22.72 31.06
CA ASN A 200 15.62 -22.08 31.35
C ASN A 200 15.75 -21.10 32.53
N ILE A 201 15.11 -19.92 32.48
CA ILE A 201 14.40 -19.31 33.62
C ILE A 201 13.11 -18.63 33.12
N VAL A 202 12.02 -18.95 33.83
CA VAL A 202 10.62 -18.57 33.64
C VAL A 202 10.23 -17.44 34.61
N SER A 203 9.24 -16.64 34.16
CA SER A 203 8.25 -15.81 34.88
C SER A 203 8.65 -14.84 36.01
N ASP A 204 8.14 -13.60 35.93
CA ASP A 204 6.99 -13.22 36.76
C ASP A 204 6.34 -11.90 36.33
N SER A 205 5.01 -11.96 36.27
CA SER A 205 4.05 -10.87 36.17
C SER A 205 4.13 -9.91 37.35
N PHE A 206 3.74 -8.65 37.19
CA PHE A 206 2.78 -8.00 38.11
C PHE A 206 2.06 -6.84 37.42
N ALA A 207 0.76 -6.78 37.71
CA ALA A 207 -0.22 -5.87 37.16
C ALA A 207 -0.40 -4.61 38.04
N ASP A 208 -1.20 -3.69 37.46
CA ASP A 208 -2.18 -2.82 38.12
C ASP A 208 -1.87 -1.35 38.46
N ILE A 209 -2.99 -0.60 38.43
CA ILE A 209 -3.30 0.80 38.76
C ILE A 209 -3.60 1.63 37.50
N VAL A 210 -4.80 1.53 36.91
CA VAL A 210 -6.08 2.20 37.30
C VAL A 210 -5.99 3.73 37.20
N ASN A 211 -6.67 4.29 36.19
CA ASN A 211 -7.60 5.39 36.43
C ASN A 211 -8.62 5.51 35.28
N GLU A 212 -9.83 5.08 35.61
CA GLU A 212 -11.09 5.29 34.92
C GLU A 212 -11.68 6.61 35.43
N ILE A 213 -11.94 7.60 34.55
CA ILE A 213 -12.90 8.67 34.85
C ILE A 213 -13.67 9.09 33.58
N ASN A 214 -14.90 8.58 33.51
CA ASN A 214 -16.16 9.18 33.03
C ASN A 214 -16.42 9.47 31.53
N LEU A 215 -17.34 8.63 31.05
CA LEU A 215 -18.50 8.86 30.20
C LEU A 215 -19.17 10.25 30.32
N SER A 216 -19.41 10.92 29.19
CA SER A 216 -20.68 11.64 28.94
C SER A 216 -20.90 11.89 27.44
N GLU A 217 -22.05 11.43 26.96
CA GLU A 217 -22.61 11.61 25.63
C GLU A 217 -22.81 13.09 25.26
N THR A 218 -22.53 13.48 24.01
CA THR A 218 -23.41 14.37 23.19
C THR A 218 -23.00 14.28 21.70
N SER A 219 -23.99 14.12 20.82
CA SER A 219 -23.85 14.17 19.36
C SER A 219 -24.07 15.60 18.82
N PRO A 220 -23.93 15.86 17.50
CA PRO A 220 -22.77 16.56 16.95
C PRO A 220 -23.07 18.05 16.68
N LYS A 221 -22.13 18.93 17.06
CA LYS A 221 -22.03 20.26 16.44
C LYS A 221 -21.08 20.16 15.25
N THR A 222 -21.64 20.24 14.06
CA THR A 222 -20.94 20.44 12.79
C THR A 222 -19.97 21.62 12.90
N LYS A 223 -18.69 21.31 13.13
CA LYS A 223 -17.62 22.30 13.06
C LYS A 223 -17.37 22.63 11.60
N LEU A 224 -17.83 23.80 11.14
CA LEU A 224 -17.33 24.36 9.88
C LEU A 224 -15.80 24.47 9.98
N PRO A 225 -15.06 24.08 8.94
CA PRO A 225 -13.60 24.10 8.98
C PRO A 225 -13.12 25.54 9.21
N ALA A 226 -12.15 25.70 10.11
CA ALA A 226 -11.69 27.00 10.62
C ALA A 226 -11.29 27.99 9.50
N ASN A 227 -10.88 27.48 8.34
CA ASN A 227 -10.61 28.27 7.15
C ASN A 227 -11.84 29.09 6.67
N LYS A 228 -13.06 28.53 6.71
CA LYS A 228 -14.29 29.21 6.28
C LYS A 228 -14.69 30.37 7.20
N ILE A 229 -14.39 30.25 8.50
CA ILE A 229 -14.66 31.31 9.48
C ILE A 229 -13.70 32.48 9.27
N ILE A 230 -12.42 32.20 8.99
CA ILE A 230 -11.40 33.22 8.75
C ILE A 230 -11.70 34.00 7.46
N PHE A 231 -12.10 33.32 6.37
CA PHE A 231 -12.48 34.00 5.12
C PHE A 231 -13.76 34.83 5.25
N SER A 232 -14.75 34.36 6.02
CA SER A 232 -15.98 35.13 6.30
C SER A 232 -15.69 36.40 7.12
N ALA A 233 -14.85 36.30 8.15
CA ALA A 233 -14.43 37.45 8.94
C ALA A 233 -13.64 38.47 8.11
N LEU A 234 -12.74 38.00 7.23
CA LEU A 234 -11.96 38.85 6.33
C LEU A 234 -12.85 39.57 5.30
N TYR A 235 -13.87 38.90 4.77
CA TYR A 235 -14.82 39.50 3.84
C TYR A 235 -15.69 40.58 4.51
N ILE A 236 -16.21 40.30 5.71
CA ILE A 236 -16.97 41.29 6.49
C ILE A 236 -16.11 42.50 6.85
N PHE A 237 -14.83 42.27 7.21
CA PHE A 237 -13.86 43.33 7.45
C PHE A 237 -13.66 44.20 6.19
N LEU A 238 -13.44 43.60 5.03
CA LEU A 238 -13.26 44.35 3.77
C LEU A 238 -14.51 45.13 3.35
N VAL A 239 -15.71 44.59 3.58
CA VAL A 239 -16.97 45.32 3.31
C VAL A 239 -17.12 46.51 4.26
N PHE A 240 -16.77 46.36 5.54
CA PHE A 240 -16.84 47.45 6.52
C PHE A 240 -15.88 48.61 6.18
N PHE A 241 -14.66 48.30 5.73
CA PHE A 241 -13.68 49.31 5.31
C PHE A 241 -13.91 49.85 3.89
N GLY A 242 -14.63 49.11 3.03
CA GLY A 242 -15.06 49.60 1.72
C GLY A 242 -16.19 50.65 1.79
N VAL A 243 -17.02 50.62 2.84
CA VAL A 243 -18.14 51.56 3.04
C VAL A 243 -17.72 52.77 3.88
N VAL A 244 -16.83 52.61 4.84
CA VAL A 244 -16.27 53.70 5.64
C VAL A 244 -14.96 54.15 4.98
N GLY A 245 -15.05 55.10 4.05
CA GLY A 245 -13.95 55.59 3.21
C GLY A 245 -12.73 56.10 3.98
N ILE A 246 -11.91 55.19 4.51
CA ILE A 246 -10.55 55.43 4.94
C ILE A 246 -9.67 55.18 3.71
N PRO A 247 -8.87 56.16 3.26
CA PRO A 247 -8.06 56.02 2.06
C PRO A 247 -6.84 55.15 2.39
N ILE A 248 -7.03 53.84 2.48
CA ILE A 248 -5.91 52.91 2.33
C ILE A 248 -5.63 52.87 0.84
N ALA A 249 -4.47 53.41 0.47
CA ALA A 249 -3.94 53.62 -0.87
C ALA A 249 -4.62 52.79 -1.99
N PRO A 250 -5.24 53.43 -3.00
CA PRO A 250 -6.01 52.75 -4.05
C PRO A 250 -5.18 51.78 -4.92
N PHE A 251 -3.86 51.77 -4.78
CA PHE A 251 -2.95 50.91 -5.56
C PHE A 251 -2.90 49.45 -5.09
N LEU A 252 -3.29 49.14 -3.84
CA LEU A 252 -3.30 47.76 -3.32
C LEU A 252 -4.68 47.10 -3.39
N ALA A 253 -5.77 47.86 -3.49
CA ALA A 253 -7.13 47.33 -3.53
C ALA A 253 -7.50 46.70 -4.88
N VAL A 254 -6.95 47.21 -5.98
CA VAL A 254 -7.21 46.71 -7.34
C VAL A 254 -6.69 45.28 -7.55
N PRO A 255 -5.44 44.90 -7.17
CA PRO A 255 -4.97 43.53 -7.36
C PRO A 255 -5.69 42.52 -6.45
N LEU A 256 -6.05 42.92 -5.22
CA LEU A 256 -6.76 42.04 -4.27
C LEU A 256 -8.22 41.79 -4.69
N THR A 257 -8.91 42.80 -5.20
CA THR A 257 -10.28 42.65 -5.71
C THR A 257 -10.32 41.84 -7.00
N ALA A 258 -9.36 42.05 -7.91
CA ALA A 258 -9.22 41.26 -9.14
C ALA A 258 -8.92 39.78 -8.83
N TRP A 259 -8.03 39.50 -7.87
CA TRP A 259 -7.71 38.12 -7.44
C TRP A 259 -8.92 37.43 -6.78
N SER A 260 -9.69 38.17 -5.97
CA SER A 260 -10.92 37.65 -5.36
C SER A 260 -12.01 37.32 -6.40
N LEU A 261 -12.21 38.20 -7.40
CA LEU A 261 -13.18 37.98 -8.49
C LEU A 261 -12.76 36.82 -9.41
N TYR A 262 -11.47 36.67 -9.68
CA TYR A 262 -10.91 35.55 -10.44
C TYR A 262 -11.15 34.20 -9.73
N LYS A 263 -10.91 34.17 -8.41
CA LYS A 263 -11.12 32.96 -7.61
C LYS A 263 -12.60 32.57 -7.52
N LEU A 264 -13.49 33.57 -7.50
CA LEU A 264 -14.94 33.36 -7.54
C LEU A 264 -15.40 32.84 -8.91
N TYR A 265 -14.89 33.40 -10.00
CA TYR A 265 -15.17 32.92 -11.37
C TYR A 265 -14.77 31.46 -11.58
N LYS A 266 -13.61 31.04 -11.07
CA LYS A 266 -13.12 29.65 -11.12
C LYS A 266 -14.02 28.67 -10.35
N LEU A 267 -14.79 29.15 -9.38
CA LEU A 267 -15.68 28.34 -8.54
C LEU A 267 -17.05 28.05 -9.19
N PHE A 268 -17.49 28.90 -10.13
CA PHE A 268 -18.79 28.79 -10.82
C PHE A 268 -18.68 28.20 -12.23
N ARG A 269 -17.47 27.94 -12.72
CA ARG A 269 -17.22 27.26 -14.01
C ARG A 269 -16.89 25.79 -13.71
N LYS A 270 -17.92 25.03 -13.36
CA LYS A 270 -17.90 23.56 -13.32
C LYS A 270 -18.90 23.05 -14.35
#